data_AF-A0AA51U5E4-F1
#
_entry.id   AF-A0AA51U5E4-F1
#
_cell.length_a   1.000
_cell.length_b   1.000
_cell.length_c   1.000
_cell.angle_alpha   90.00
_cell.angle_beta   90.00
_cell.angle_gamma   90.00
#
_symmetry.space_group_name_H-M   'P 1'
#
loop_
_entity.id
_entity.type
_entity.pdbx_description
1 polymer ?
#
loop_
_entity_poly.entity_id
_entity_poly.type
_entity_poly.pdbx_seq_one_letter_code
_entity_poly.pdbx_strand_id
1 'polypeptide(L)'
;MESGEIDRELGDRLIAAVSALDVSPEACAVLADFSDADFSDALAVAGIAQAALEDLQGIGRWRHVVFQGTNYPEANPAEADGDAVVPRNEWLAWKEAVKLDGASPEHLVFGDYGADCAKFEFRKASGGIPIRHYRYTTPDSWLVVRGSAAGQAESVMRGVCERILRSGKFAGRGFSSADDYIFKTAKGWDGPGNGSTWREINTTHHITRVVRDIGGIKGMTFTETTFGDPADQLSFI
;
A
#
# COMPACT_ATOMS: atom_id res chain seq x y z
N MET A 1 -19.69 24.76 -6.93
CA MET A 1 -19.07 23.44 -7.02
C MET A 1 -18.09 23.37 -5.88
N GLU A 2 -18.52 22.74 -4.78
CA GLU A 2 -17.55 22.29 -3.78
C GLU A 2 -16.66 21.25 -4.48
N SER A 3 -15.36 21.32 -4.26
CA SER A 3 -14.41 20.38 -4.87
C SER A 3 -14.78 18.96 -4.41
N GLY A 4 -15.30 18.12 -5.30
CA GLY A 4 -15.67 16.73 -4.96
C GLY A 4 -17.01 16.24 -5.48
N GLU A 5 -17.97 17.14 -5.73
CA GLU A 5 -19.29 16.74 -6.26
C GLU A 5 -19.15 16.23 -7.69
N ILE A 6 -19.72 15.05 -7.96
CA ILE A 6 -19.87 14.56 -9.33
C ILE A 6 -21.09 15.26 -9.92
N ASP A 7 -20.84 16.19 -10.84
CA ASP A 7 -21.93 16.89 -11.49
C ASP A 7 -22.81 15.94 -12.32
N ARG A 8 -24.05 16.38 -12.57
CA ARG A 8 -25.03 15.61 -13.33
C ARG A 8 -24.54 15.25 -14.73
N GLU A 9 -23.74 16.11 -15.35
CA GLU A 9 -23.21 15.87 -16.70
C GLU A 9 -22.25 14.67 -16.70
N LEU A 10 -21.36 14.58 -15.70
CA LEU A 10 -20.46 13.44 -15.54
C LEU A 10 -21.24 12.15 -15.24
N GLY A 11 -22.27 12.20 -14.39
CA GLY A 11 -23.15 11.07 -14.13
C GLY A 11 -23.85 10.54 -15.38
N ASP A 12 -24.45 11.44 -16.18
CA ASP A 12 -25.12 11.07 -17.44
C ASP A 12 -24.14 10.46 -18.44
N ARG A 13 -22.91 10.99 -18.51
CA ARG A 13 -21.83 10.47 -19.37
C ARG A 13 -21.37 9.07 -18.94
N LEU A 14 -21.27 8.79 -17.65
CA LEU A 14 -20.90 7.46 -17.14
C LEU A 14 -21.95 6.41 -17.55
N ILE A 15 -23.24 6.71 -17.37
CA ILE A 15 -24.33 5.80 -17.76
C ILE A 15 -24.38 5.61 -19.28
N ALA A 16 -24.19 6.68 -20.05
CA ALA A 16 -24.13 6.59 -21.51
C ALA A 16 -22.96 5.70 -21.98
N ALA A 17 -21.79 5.83 -21.36
CA ALA A 17 -20.61 5.02 -21.69
C ALA A 17 -20.82 3.54 -21.37
N VAL A 18 -21.35 3.23 -20.18
CA VAL A 18 -21.69 1.86 -19.76
C VAL A 18 -22.72 1.23 -20.71
N SER A 19 -23.76 1.99 -21.06
CA SER A 19 -24.79 1.53 -22.01
C SER A 19 -24.25 1.29 -23.42
N ALA A 20 -23.34 2.15 -23.90
CA ALA A 20 -22.72 2.00 -25.22
C ALA A 20 -21.84 0.75 -25.33
N LEU A 21 -21.36 0.23 -24.19
CA LEU A 21 -20.57 -1.00 -24.09
C LEU A 21 -21.43 -2.25 -23.82
N ASP A 22 -22.76 -2.11 -23.76
CA ASP A 22 -23.72 -3.19 -23.48
C ASP A 22 -23.41 -3.94 -22.16
N VAL A 23 -22.95 -3.21 -21.14
CA VAL A 23 -22.70 -3.71 -19.80
C VAL A 23 -23.59 -2.98 -18.79
N SER A 24 -23.91 -3.63 -17.67
CA SER A 24 -24.66 -3.00 -16.59
C SER A 24 -23.73 -2.45 -15.50
N PRO A 25 -24.13 -1.42 -14.74
CA PRO A 25 -23.32 -0.94 -13.60
C PRO A 25 -22.94 -2.05 -12.62
N GLU A 26 -23.81 -3.03 -12.38
CA GLU A 26 -23.57 -4.17 -11.48
C GLU A 26 -22.46 -5.11 -11.96
N ALA A 27 -22.08 -5.04 -13.24
CA ALA A 27 -20.95 -5.77 -13.81
C ALA A 27 -19.64 -4.95 -13.80
N CYS A 28 -19.70 -3.68 -13.41
CA CYS A 28 -18.60 -2.73 -13.49
C CYS A 28 -18.06 -2.35 -12.11
N ALA A 29 -16.74 -2.15 -12.05
CA ALA A 29 -16.12 -1.38 -10.97
C ALA A 29 -15.88 0.05 -11.46
N VAL A 30 -16.17 1.03 -10.61
CA VAL A 30 -15.84 2.44 -10.87
C VAL A 30 -14.72 2.87 -9.94
N LEU A 31 -13.72 3.55 -10.51
CA LEU A 31 -12.54 4.04 -9.80
C LEU A 31 -12.66 5.56 -9.65
N ALA A 32 -12.70 6.04 -8.41
CA ALA A 32 -12.59 7.45 -8.08
C ALA A 32 -11.12 7.76 -7.75
N ASP A 33 -10.44 8.44 -8.66
CA ASP A 33 -9.00 8.72 -8.55
C ASP A 33 -8.74 10.07 -7.86
N PHE A 34 -8.15 9.98 -6.67
CA PHE A 34 -7.73 11.08 -5.81
C PHE A 34 -6.21 11.25 -5.82
N SER A 35 -5.49 10.75 -6.82
CA SER A 35 -4.02 10.87 -6.89
C SER A 35 -3.50 12.31 -6.81
N ASP A 36 -4.31 13.28 -7.22
CA ASP A 36 -3.99 14.72 -7.19
C ASP A 36 -4.58 15.45 -5.96
N ALA A 37 -5.20 14.72 -5.03
CA ALA A 37 -5.74 15.30 -3.80
C ALA A 37 -4.62 15.71 -2.83
N ASP A 38 -4.86 16.78 -2.06
CA ASP A 38 -3.95 17.22 -1.01
C ASP A 38 -4.14 16.40 0.27
N PHE A 39 -3.46 15.27 0.35
CA PHE A 39 -3.49 14.40 1.53
C PHE A 39 -2.73 14.98 2.75
N SER A 40 -2.22 16.22 2.71
CA SER A 40 -1.73 16.87 3.93
C SER A 40 -2.86 17.15 4.94
N ASP A 41 -4.10 17.31 4.45
CA ASP A 41 -5.33 17.34 5.25
C ASP A 41 -6.22 16.14 4.93
N ALA A 42 -5.92 15.00 5.56
CA ALA A 42 -6.65 13.75 5.35
C ALA A 42 -8.15 13.84 5.68
N LEU A 43 -8.56 14.73 6.60
CA LEU A 43 -9.97 14.89 6.99
C LEU A 43 -10.75 15.68 5.93
N ALA A 44 -10.15 16.74 5.38
CA ALA A 44 -10.74 17.46 4.26
C ALA A 44 -10.94 16.52 3.05
N VAL A 45 -9.91 15.73 2.72
CA VAL A 45 -10.01 14.74 1.63
C VAL A 45 -11.05 13.66 1.95
N ALA A 46 -11.19 13.24 3.21
CA ALA A 46 -12.21 12.27 3.60
C ALA A 46 -13.64 12.77 3.33
N GLY A 47 -13.95 14.04 3.62
CA GLY A 47 -15.27 14.61 3.33
C GLY A 47 -15.58 14.67 1.84
N ILE A 48 -14.59 15.07 1.03
CA ILE A 48 -14.66 15.08 -0.44
C ILE A 48 -14.88 13.66 -0.98
N ALA A 49 -14.09 12.71 -0.49
CA ALA A 49 -14.18 11.31 -0.89
C ALA A 49 -15.53 10.70 -0.49
N GLN A 50 -16.06 11.01 0.70
CA GLN A 50 -17.38 10.56 1.12
C GLN A 50 -18.45 11.02 0.13
N ALA A 51 -18.49 12.31 -0.21
CA ALA A 51 -19.47 12.86 -1.16
C ALA A 51 -19.36 12.19 -2.53
N ALA A 52 -18.14 12.08 -3.08
CA ALA A 52 -17.93 11.45 -4.39
C ALA A 52 -18.35 9.96 -4.40
N LEU A 53 -18.07 9.21 -3.32
CA LEU A 53 -18.49 7.81 -3.21
C LEU A 53 -20.02 7.67 -3.10
N GLU A 54 -20.69 8.58 -2.40
CA GLU A 54 -22.16 8.64 -2.30
C GLU A 54 -22.79 8.98 -3.66
N ASP A 55 -22.24 9.96 -4.39
CA ASP A 55 -22.70 10.33 -5.73
C ASP A 55 -22.57 9.16 -6.71
N LEU A 56 -21.44 8.45 -6.70
CA LEU A 56 -21.23 7.26 -7.54
C LEU A 56 -22.28 6.18 -7.26
N GLN A 57 -22.60 5.93 -5.99
CA GLN A 57 -23.65 4.99 -5.60
C GLN A 57 -25.05 5.45 -6.06
N GLY A 58 -25.30 6.77 -6.09
CA GLY A 58 -26.53 7.35 -6.62
C GLY A 58 -26.66 7.22 -8.14
N ILE A 59 -25.54 7.27 -8.87
CA ILE A 59 -25.50 7.13 -10.34
C ILE A 59 -25.80 5.68 -10.77
N GLY A 60 -25.27 4.69 -10.05
CA GLY A 60 -25.44 3.29 -10.44
C GLY A 60 -25.13 2.30 -9.32
N ARG A 61 -25.70 1.11 -9.44
CA ARG A 61 -25.41 -0.01 -8.53
C ARG A 61 -24.12 -0.71 -8.93
N TRP A 62 -22.99 -0.02 -8.81
CA TRP A 62 -21.68 -0.56 -9.19
C TRP A 62 -21.35 -1.84 -8.43
N ARG A 63 -20.66 -2.78 -9.09
CA ARG A 63 -20.09 -3.95 -8.41
C ARG A 63 -19.15 -3.52 -7.28
N HIS A 64 -18.28 -2.55 -7.61
CA HIS A 64 -17.35 -1.93 -6.69
C HIS A 64 -17.25 -0.44 -6.97
N VAL A 65 -17.20 0.36 -5.91
CA VAL A 65 -16.77 1.75 -5.96
C VAL A 65 -15.44 1.81 -5.24
N VAL A 66 -14.39 2.12 -6.00
CA VAL A 66 -13.01 2.05 -5.54
C VAL A 66 -12.49 3.46 -5.32
N PHE A 67 -12.11 3.78 -4.09
CA PHE A 67 -11.27 4.95 -3.80
C PHE A 67 -9.85 4.63 -4.22
N GLN A 68 -9.22 5.47 -5.03
CA GLN A 68 -7.82 5.34 -5.42
C GLN A 68 -7.05 6.57 -4.99
N GLY A 69 -5.97 6.42 -4.22
CA GLY A 69 -5.18 7.57 -3.76
C GLY A 69 -3.76 7.22 -3.37
N THR A 70 -2.94 8.25 -3.14
CA THR A 70 -1.58 8.10 -2.60
C THR A 70 -1.13 9.36 -1.87
N ASN A 71 -0.60 9.21 -0.65
CA ASN A 71 0.23 10.23 0.01
C ASN A 71 1.73 9.90 -0.09
N TYR A 72 2.11 8.80 -0.76
CA TYR A 72 3.50 8.40 -0.85
C TYR A 72 4.31 9.45 -1.65
N PRO A 73 5.46 9.94 -1.14
CA PRO A 73 6.17 11.05 -1.76
C PRO A 73 6.81 10.65 -3.10
N GLU A 74 6.92 11.62 -4.02
CA GLU A 74 7.51 11.40 -5.35
C GLU A 74 8.99 11.03 -5.30
N ALA A 75 9.70 11.52 -4.29
CA ALA A 75 11.09 11.18 -4.01
C ALA A 75 11.19 10.23 -2.81
N ASN A 76 12.28 9.46 -2.73
CA ASN A 76 12.54 8.66 -1.55
C ASN A 76 12.68 9.59 -0.32
N PRO A 77 11.81 9.45 0.70
CA PRO A 77 11.79 10.35 1.85
C PRO A 77 12.96 10.12 2.83
N ALA A 78 13.64 8.98 2.72
CA ALA A 78 14.79 8.66 3.56
C ALA A 78 16.09 9.12 2.89
N GLU A 79 16.90 9.85 3.67
CA GLU A 79 18.28 10.16 3.32
C GLU A 79 19.12 8.88 3.16
N ALA A 80 20.25 8.97 2.46
CA ALA A 80 21.15 7.82 2.32
C ALA A 80 21.61 7.35 3.72
N ASP A 81 21.49 6.05 3.98
CA ASP A 81 21.72 5.44 5.31
C ASP A 81 20.75 5.91 6.42
N GLY A 82 19.63 6.55 6.07
CA GLY A 82 18.60 7.05 6.97
C GLY A 82 17.29 6.27 6.95
N ASP A 83 16.40 6.62 7.89
CA ASP A 83 15.02 6.15 7.95
C ASP A 83 14.06 7.34 7.90
N ALA A 84 12.89 7.14 7.30
CA ALA A 84 11.81 8.10 7.31
C ALA A 84 10.48 7.41 7.60
N VAL A 85 9.59 8.11 8.31
CA VAL A 85 8.21 7.70 8.51
C VAL A 85 7.31 8.65 7.76
N VAL A 86 6.47 8.13 6.87
CA VAL A 86 5.49 8.91 6.12
C VAL A 86 4.10 8.37 6.43
N PRO A 87 3.12 9.19 6.85
CA PRO A 87 1.79 8.70 7.14
C PRO A 87 1.08 8.26 5.85
N ARG A 88 0.27 7.20 5.95
CA ARG A 88 -0.61 6.71 4.88
C ARG A 88 -1.90 7.56 4.88
N ASN A 89 -1.78 8.85 4.63
CA ASN A 89 -2.93 9.77 4.74
C ASN A 89 -4.03 9.42 3.74
N GLU A 90 -3.71 8.80 2.59
CA GLU A 90 -4.69 8.22 1.68
C GLU A 90 -5.53 7.12 2.33
N TRP A 91 -4.89 6.26 3.12
CA TRP A 91 -5.55 5.21 3.87
C TRP A 91 -6.39 5.79 5.00
N LEU A 92 -5.86 6.77 5.74
CA LEU A 92 -6.60 7.44 6.82
C LEU A 92 -7.84 8.17 6.29
N ALA A 93 -7.70 8.90 5.18
CA ALA A 93 -8.81 9.59 4.52
C ALA A 93 -9.89 8.60 4.06
N TRP A 94 -9.50 7.48 3.45
CA TRP A 94 -10.46 6.44 3.05
C TRP A 94 -11.20 5.86 4.25
N LYS A 95 -10.49 5.49 5.33
CA LYS A 95 -11.12 4.93 6.53
C LYS A 95 -12.17 5.87 7.14
N GLU A 96 -11.87 7.17 7.14
CA GLU A 96 -12.78 8.21 7.61
C GLU A 96 -13.96 8.40 6.65
N ALA A 97 -13.71 8.48 5.34
CA ALA A 97 -14.73 8.69 4.31
C ALA A 97 -15.82 7.60 4.32
N VAL A 98 -15.41 6.35 4.52
CA VAL A 98 -16.31 5.20 4.58
C VAL A 98 -16.75 4.86 6.02
N LYS A 99 -16.48 5.77 6.97
CA LYS A 99 -16.85 5.72 8.39
C LYS A 99 -16.75 4.31 8.96
N LEU A 100 -15.57 3.72 8.88
CA LEU A 100 -15.33 2.31 9.22
C LEU A 100 -15.53 2.01 10.71
N ASP A 101 -16.78 1.98 11.14
CA ASP A 101 -17.27 1.54 12.45
C ASP A 101 -17.78 0.08 12.41
N GLY A 102 -17.50 -0.64 11.32
CA GLY A 102 -17.92 -2.02 11.09
C GLY A 102 -19.18 -2.18 10.23
N ALA A 103 -19.83 -1.08 9.80
CA ALA A 103 -21.00 -1.11 8.93
C ALA A 103 -20.72 -0.76 7.46
N SER A 104 -19.45 -0.65 7.05
CA SER A 104 -19.10 -0.22 5.70
C SER A 104 -19.57 -1.20 4.63
N PRO A 105 -20.22 -0.73 3.55
CA PRO A 105 -20.74 -1.60 2.50
C PRO A 105 -19.64 -2.43 1.81
N GLU A 106 -19.91 -3.70 1.53
CA GLU A 106 -18.93 -4.61 0.92
C GLU A 106 -18.40 -4.13 -0.44
N HIS A 107 -19.18 -3.34 -1.17
CA HIS A 107 -18.84 -2.82 -2.49
C HIS A 107 -17.94 -1.59 -2.47
N LEU A 108 -17.70 -0.96 -1.31
CA LEU A 108 -16.69 0.09 -1.17
C LEU A 108 -15.31 -0.54 -0.96
N VAL A 109 -14.34 -0.12 -1.78
CA VAL A 109 -13.01 -0.75 -1.83
C VAL A 109 -11.93 0.34 -1.76
N PHE A 110 -10.86 0.04 -1.02
CA PHE A 110 -9.64 0.83 -1.02
C PHE A 110 -8.71 0.38 -2.16
N GLY A 111 -8.15 1.34 -2.86
CA GLY A 111 -7.08 1.17 -3.83
C GLY A 111 -6.00 2.23 -3.61
N ASP A 112 -4.76 1.84 -3.93
CA ASP A 112 -3.60 2.72 -3.96
C ASP A 112 -2.68 2.35 -5.13
N TYR A 113 -1.51 2.99 -5.17
CA TYR A 113 -0.51 2.80 -6.22
C TYR A 113 0.56 1.75 -5.83
N GLY A 114 0.24 0.91 -4.85
CA GLY A 114 1.14 -0.09 -4.30
C GLY A 114 2.27 0.52 -3.48
N ALA A 115 3.36 -0.25 -3.32
CA ALA A 115 4.55 0.20 -2.60
C ALA A 115 5.43 1.14 -3.44
N ASP A 116 4.87 2.19 -4.06
CA ASP A 116 5.57 3.22 -4.85
C ASP A 116 4.74 4.51 -4.93
N CYS A 117 5.29 5.58 -5.52
CA CYS A 117 4.51 6.78 -5.83
C CYS A 117 3.63 6.58 -7.08
N ALA A 118 2.52 7.33 -7.20
CA ALA A 118 1.64 7.27 -8.38
C ALA A 118 2.29 7.79 -9.66
N LYS A 119 3.30 8.65 -9.54
CA LYS A 119 3.97 9.27 -10.69
C LYS A 119 5.17 8.44 -11.09
N PHE A 120 5.11 7.82 -12.26
CA PHE A 120 6.23 7.07 -12.82
C PHE A 120 6.87 7.83 -13.99
N GLU A 121 8.08 8.34 -13.77
CA GLU A 121 8.88 8.88 -14.87
C GLU A 121 9.62 7.75 -15.59
N PHE A 122 9.12 7.35 -16.77
CA PHE A 122 9.88 6.50 -17.69
C PHE A 122 11.04 7.31 -18.30
N ARG A 123 12.14 7.45 -17.56
CA ARG A 123 13.36 8.05 -18.11
C ARG A 123 13.85 7.19 -19.29
N LYS A 124 14.04 7.83 -20.44
CA LYS A 124 14.67 7.21 -21.61
C LYS A 124 16.12 6.84 -21.27
N ALA A 125 16.35 5.55 -21.10
CA ALA A 125 17.64 4.85 -21.11
C ALA A 125 18.46 4.76 -19.79
N SER A 126 18.99 3.54 -19.60
CA SER A 126 19.83 2.98 -18.55
C SER A 126 19.15 2.68 -17.21
N GLY A 127 19.06 1.38 -16.89
CA GLY A 127 18.64 0.89 -15.59
C GLY A 127 19.51 1.47 -14.49
N GLY A 128 18.97 2.45 -13.77
CA GLY A 128 19.63 3.04 -12.62
C GLY A 128 19.95 1.98 -11.57
N ILE A 129 21.00 2.22 -10.79
CA ILE A 129 21.34 1.36 -9.66
C ILE A 129 20.14 1.35 -8.70
N PRO A 130 19.53 0.18 -8.42
CA PRO A 130 18.40 0.10 -7.50
C PRO A 130 18.79 0.67 -6.14
N ILE A 131 17.92 1.48 -5.56
CA ILE A 131 18.12 1.99 -4.21
C ILE A 131 18.01 0.80 -3.25
N ARG A 132 19.02 0.64 -2.39
CA ARG A 132 19.05 -0.35 -1.31
C ARG A 132 18.12 0.09 -0.19
N HIS A 133 16.83 -0.18 -0.34
CA HIS A 133 15.82 0.24 0.62
C HIS A 133 14.65 -0.75 0.74
N TYR A 134 13.92 -0.63 1.82
CA TYR A 134 12.55 -1.15 1.92
C TYR A 134 11.58 -0.03 2.28
N ARG A 135 10.38 -0.12 1.71
CA ARG A 135 9.22 0.74 1.93
C ARG A 135 8.20 -0.09 2.71
N TYR A 136 8.40 -0.17 4.01
CA TYR A 136 7.71 -1.12 4.88
C TYR A 136 6.38 -0.54 5.37
N THR A 137 5.25 -1.14 4.98
CA THR A 137 3.91 -0.62 5.29
C THR A 137 3.43 -1.06 6.67
N THR A 138 3.22 -0.08 7.54
CA THR A 138 2.60 -0.26 8.86
C THR A 138 1.08 -0.06 8.75
N PRO A 139 0.32 -0.26 9.84
CA PRO A 139 -1.13 -0.01 9.84
C PRO A 139 -1.55 1.43 9.46
N ASP A 140 -0.66 2.41 9.64
CA ASP A 140 -0.96 3.85 9.50
C ASP A 140 0.10 4.66 8.76
N SER A 141 1.26 4.07 8.45
CA SER A 141 2.41 4.76 7.90
C SER A 141 3.27 3.85 7.03
N TRP A 142 4.19 4.47 6.30
CA TRP A 142 5.33 3.83 5.66
C TRP A 142 6.54 4.05 6.53
N LEU A 143 7.26 2.99 6.86
CA LEU A 143 8.63 3.05 7.35
C LEU A 143 9.56 2.81 6.16
N VAL A 144 10.19 3.87 5.66
CA VAL A 144 11.17 3.78 4.57
C VAL A 144 12.56 3.70 5.19
N VAL A 145 13.22 2.54 5.05
CA VAL A 145 14.57 2.29 5.56
C VAL A 145 15.51 2.24 4.37
N ARG A 146 16.46 3.18 4.30
CA ARG A 146 17.40 3.29 3.18
C ARG A 146 18.81 3.01 3.67
N GLY A 147 19.49 2.08 3.01
CA GLY A 147 20.90 1.80 3.24
C GLY A 147 21.83 2.78 2.54
N SER A 148 23.10 2.76 2.93
CA SER A 148 24.17 3.53 2.31
C SER A 148 24.29 3.29 0.79
N ALA A 149 24.71 4.34 0.07
CA ALA A 149 25.09 4.26 -1.34
C ALA A 149 26.47 3.61 -1.56
N ALA A 150 27.28 3.48 -0.50
CA ALA A 150 28.58 2.79 -0.55
C ALA A 150 28.46 1.35 0.01
N GLY A 151 29.51 0.55 -0.16
CA GLY A 151 29.60 -0.80 0.42
C GLY A 151 28.87 -1.89 -0.37
N GLN A 152 29.05 -3.13 0.07
CA GLN A 152 28.47 -4.31 -0.56
C GLN A 152 26.98 -4.38 -0.30
N ALA A 153 26.19 -4.71 -1.33
CA ALA A 153 24.74 -4.81 -1.21
C ALA A 153 24.32 -5.81 -0.12
N GLU A 154 25.10 -6.89 0.05
CA GLU A 154 24.87 -7.88 1.11
C GLU A 154 24.84 -7.26 2.51
N SER A 155 25.93 -6.59 2.90
CA SER A 155 26.06 -5.99 4.24
C SER A 155 25.10 -4.82 4.43
N VAL A 156 24.89 -4.01 3.40
CA VAL A 156 24.01 -2.84 3.48
C VAL A 156 22.56 -3.26 3.67
N MET A 157 22.06 -4.19 2.85
CA MET A 157 20.67 -4.65 2.96
C MET A 157 20.43 -5.50 4.22
N ARG A 158 21.44 -6.23 4.72
CA ARG A 158 21.37 -6.83 6.06
C ARG A 158 21.12 -5.78 7.13
N GLY A 159 21.89 -4.69 7.11
CA GLY A 159 21.69 -3.55 8.02
C GLY A 159 20.30 -2.90 7.90
N VAL A 160 19.78 -2.77 6.68
CA VAL A 160 18.39 -2.32 6.43
C VAL A 160 17.39 -3.26 7.11
N CYS A 161 17.49 -4.57 6.92
CA CYS A 161 16.59 -5.53 7.57
C CYS A 161 16.70 -5.49 9.10
N GLU A 162 17.91 -5.41 9.65
CA GLU A 162 18.11 -5.31 11.10
C GLU A 162 17.49 -4.05 11.71
N ARG A 163 17.46 -2.93 10.97
CA ARG A 163 16.78 -1.70 11.39
C ARG A 163 15.27 -1.86 11.39
N ILE A 164 14.70 -2.54 10.39
CA ILE A 164 13.27 -2.87 10.38
C ILE A 164 12.91 -3.72 11.61
N LEU A 165 13.67 -4.78 11.89
CA LEU A 165 13.42 -5.64 13.06
C LEU A 165 13.48 -4.87 14.39
N ARG A 166 14.39 -3.89 14.51
CA ARG A 166 14.59 -3.07 15.72
C ARG A 166 13.67 -1.84 15.80
N SER A 167 12.94 -1.53 14.73
CA SER A 167 12.11 -0.32 14.65
C SER A 167 10.90 -0.31 15.59
N GLY A 168 10.54 -1.45 16.18
CA GLY A 168 9.28 -1.64 16.89
C GLY A 168 8.06 -1.69 15.97
N LYS A 169 8.24 -1.60 14.65
CA LYS A 169 7.18 -1.62 13.63
C LYS A 169 7.15 -2.89 12.79
N PHE A 170 8.11 -3.80 12.97
CA PHE A 170 8.13 -5.08 12.27
C PHE A 170 6.90 -5.92 12.64
N ALA A 171 6.12 -6.30 11.64
CA ALA A 171 4.88 -7.06 11.77
C ALA A 171 5.09 -8.49 12.28
N GLY A 172 6.34 -8.96 12.27
CA GLY A 172 6.71 -10.29 12.71
C GLY A 172 6.93 -11.24 11.54
N ARG A 173 7.80 -12.22 11.75
CA ARG A 173 8.24 -13.19 10.74
C ARG A 173 7.06 -13.91 10.06
N GLY A 174 5.99 -14.19 10.82
CA GLY A 174 4.80 -14.91 10.36
C GLY A 174 3.85 -14.11 9.46
N PHE A 175 4.05 -12.80 9.36
CA PHE A 175 3.12 -11.88 8.70
C PHE A 175 3.00 -12.13 7.20
N SER A 176 4.13 -12.34 6.53
CA SER A 176 4.18 -12.64 5.10
C SER A 176 5.48 -13.34 4.73
N SER A 177 5.57 -13.88 3.51
CA SER A 177 6.83 -14.37 2.96
C SER A 177 7.90 -13.27 2.88
N ALA A 178 7.50 -12.01 2.67
CA ALA A 178 8.41 -10.88 2.69
C ALA A 178 8.98 -10.60 4.09
N ASP A 179 8.17 -10.78 5.14
CA ASP A 179 8.60 -10.59 6.53
C ASP A 179 9.53 -11.72 7.00
N ASP A 180 9.29 -12.96 6.58
CA ASP A 180 10.22 -14.08 6.78
C ASP A 180 11.57 -13.80 6.08
N TYR A 181 11.53 -13.31 4.84
CA TYR A 181 12.74 -12.95 4.10
C TYR A 181 13.54 -11.82 4.76
N ILE A 182 12.86 -10.75 5.20
CA ILE A 182 13.49 -9.64 5.95
C ILE A 182 14.14 -10.19 7.22
N PHE A 183 13.45 -11.06 7.96
CA PHE A 183 13.98 -11.68 9.18
C PHE A 183 15.23 -12.52 8.88
N LYS A 184 15.17 -13.45 7.93
CA LYS A 184 16.30 -14.32 7.56
C LYS A 184 17.50 -13.51 7.08
N THR A 185 17.26 -12.49 6.28
CA THR A 185 18.32 -11.57 5.81
C THR A 185 18.96 -10.84 6.99
N ALA A 186 18.18 -10.31 7.93
CA ALA A 186 18.70 -9.65 9.13
C ALA A 186 19.53 -10.61 10.01
N LYS A 187 19.17 -11.90 10.05
CA LYS A 187 19.93 -12.92 10.79
C LYS A 187 21.14 -13.47 10.02
N GLY A 188 21.32 -13.08 8.76
CA GLY A 188 22.36 -13.62 7.88
C GLY A 188 22.13 -15.08 7.49
N TRP A 189 20.89 -15.57 7.58
CA TRP A 189 20.51 -16.93 7.19
C TRP A 189 20.29 -17.04 5.68
N ASP A 190 19.87 -15.95 5.04
CA ASP A 190 19.77 -15.79 3.60
C ASP A 190 20.46 -14.49 3.16
N GLY A 191 20.84 -14.41 1.88
CA GLY A 191 21.34 -13.20 1.25
C GLY A 191 20.20 -12.24 0.86
N PRO A 192 20.46 -10.93 0.69
CA PRO A 192 19.40 -9.96 0.40
C PRO A 192 18.96 -9.93 -1.07
N GLY A 193 19.45 -10.83 -1.92
CA GLY A 193 19.06 -10.88 -3.33
C GLY A 193 19.53 -9.64 -4.10
N ASN A 194 18.70 -9.16 -5.02
CA ASN A 194 19.00 -8.02 -5.89
C ASN A 194 17.84 -7.01 -5.94
N GLY A 195 17.97 -5.96 -6.76
CA GLY A 195 16.95 -4.92 -6.88
C GLY A 195 15.56 -5.43 -7.26
N SER A 196 15.45 -6.49 -8.06
CA SER A 196 14.17 -7.13 -8.37
C SER A 196 13.58 -7.79 -7.13
N THR A 197 14.41 -8.50 -6.35
CA THR A 197 14.01 -9.05 -5.05
C THR A 197 13.53 -7.95 -4.10
N TRP A 198 14.23 -6.82 -4.01
CA TRP A 198 13.82 -5.74 -3.10
C TRP A 198 12.45 -5.15 -3.49
N ARG A 199 12.17 -5.03 -4.79
CA ARG A 199 10.87 -4.58 -5.28
C ARG A 199 9.78 -5.60 -4.98
N GLU A 200 10.05 -6.89 -5.19
CA GLU A 200 9.15 -7.99 -4.83
C GLU A 200 8.79 -7.99 -3.34
N ILE A 201 9.79 -7.84 -2.46
CA ILE A 201 9.59 -7.81 -1.00
C ILE A 201 8.77 -6.59 -0.59
N ASN A 202 9.04 -5.41 -1.15
CA ASN A 202 8.23 -4.21 -0.93
C ASN A 202 6.76 -4.43 -1.32
N THR A 203 6.52 -4.92 -2.53
CA THR A 203 5.17 -5.17 -3.06
C THR A 203 4.44 -6.24 -2.25
N THR A 204 5.11 -7.35 -1.93
CA THR A 204 4.51 -8.48 -1.22
C THR A 204 4.09 -8.11 0.19
N HIS A 205 4.98 -7.45 0.94
CA HIS A 205 4.65 -6.99 2.29
C HIS A 205 3.50 -5.99 2.26
N HIS A 206 3.54 -5.01 1.36
CA HIS A 206 2.52 -3.97 1.25
C HIS A 206 1.14 -4.54 0.88
N ILE A 207 1.04 -5.39 -0.14
CA ILE A 207 -0.23 -6.03 -0.52
C ILE A 207 -0.76 -6.87 0.65
N THR A 208 0.12 -7.60 1.35
CA THR A 208 -0.28 -8.38 2.53
C THR A 208 -0.84 -7.48 3.63
N ARG A 209 -0.20 -6.33 3.90
CA ARG A 209 -0.69 -5.33 4.84
C ARG A 209 -2.06 -4.80 4.45
N VAL A 210 -2.22 -4.30 3.22
CA VAL A 210 -3.47 -3.71 2.74
C VAL A 210 -4.62 -4.73 2.78
N VAL A 211 -4.40 -5.95 2.29
CA VAL A 211 -5.41 -7.02 2.31
C VAL A 211 -5.81 -7.38 3.74
N ARG A 212 -4.85 -7.47 4.66
CA ARG A 212 -5.13 -7.76 6.07
C ARG A 212 -5.87 -6.62 6.76
N ASP A 213 -5.48 -5.38 6.48
CA ASP A 213 -6.13 -4.20 7.06
C ASP A 213 -7.60 -4.11 6.59
N ILE A 214 -7.85 -4.23 5.27
CA ILE A 214 -9.21 -4.27 4.68
C ILE A 214 -10.00 -5.47 5.21
N GLY A 215 -9.39 -6.66 5.26
CA GLY A 215 -10.04 -7.86 5.75
C GLY A 215 -10.43 -7.72 7.23
N GLY A 216 -9.56 -7.16 8.07
CA GLY A 216 -9.84 -6.91 9.49
C GLY A 216 -11.02 -5.95 9.69
N ILE A 217 -11.11 -4.90 8.87
CA ILE A 217 -12.28 -4.00 8.84
C ILE A 217 -13.57 -4.78 8.50
N LYS A 218 -13.49 -5.74 7.59
CA LYS A 218 -14.61 -6.63 7.21
C LYS A 218 -14.84 -7.80 8.17
N GLY A 219 -14.18 -7.81 9.33
CA GLY A 219 -14.32 -8.88 10.33
C GLY A 219 -13.62 -10.20 9.96
N MET A 220 -12.76 -10.19 8.93
CA MET A 220 -11.94 -11.34 8.57
C MET A 220 -10.78 -11.51 9.55
N THR A 221 -10.41 -12.75 9.80
CA THR A 221 -9.23 -13.10 10.59
C THR A 221 -8.19 -13.78 9.69
N PHE A 222 -6.92 -13.56 9.99
CA PHE A 222 -5.80 -14.11 9.23
C PHE A 222 -4.92 -14.93 10.17
N THR A 223 -4.49 -16.10 9.71
CA THR A 223 -3.55 -16.94 10.44
C THR A 223 -2.12 -16.51 10.13
N GLU A 224 -1.30 -16.35 11.18
CA GLU A 224 0.13 -16.15 11.01
C GLU A 224 0.83 -17.45 10.67
N THR A 225 1.89 -17.37 9.85
CA THR A 225 2.77 -18.52 9.65
C THR A 225 3.54 -18.76 10.95
N THR A 226 3.38 -19.95 11.53
CA THR A 226 4.18 -20.38 12.68
C THR A 226 5.49 -20.98 12.19
N PHE A 227 6.57 -20.65 12.88
CA PHE A 227 7.87 -21.24 12.63
C PHE A 227 8.28 -22.04 13.87
N GLY A 228 8.82 -23.25 13.68
CA GLY A 228 9.44 -24.00 14.77
C GLY A 228 10.64 -23.26 15.36
N ASP A 229 11.03 -23.64 16.58
CA ASP A 229 12.21 -23.07 17.24
C ASP A 229 13.45 -23.38 16.36
N PRO A 230 14.29 -22.38 16.03
CA PRO A 230 15.58 -22.63 15.38
C PRO A 230 16.45 -23.65 16.12
N ALA A 231 16.28 -23.80 17.45
CA ALA A 231 16.96 -24.81 18.25
C ALA A 231 16.55 -26.24 17.89
N ASP A 232 15.32 -26.46 17.41
CA ASP A 232 14.84 -27.79 17.02
C ASP A 232 15.50 -28.28 15.71
N GLN A 233 16.03 -27.36 14.91
CA GLN A 233 16.70 -27.66 13.63
C GLN A 233 18.21 -27.94 13.77
N LEU A 234 18.80 -27.68 14.94
CA LEU A 234 20.20 -28.01 15.27
C LEU A 234 20.37 -29.44 15.80
N SER A 235 19.28 -30.19 15.97
CA SER A 235 19.31 -31.57 16.48
C SER A 235 19.78 -32.63 15.45
N PHE A 236 20.14 -32.22 14.23
CA PHE A 236 20.57 -33.09 13.14
C PHE A 236 21.95 -32.75 12.54
N ILE A 237 22.81 -32.05 13.28
CA ILE A 237 24.23 -31.87 12.90
C ILE A 237 25.14 -32.46 13.97
#